data_AF-A0A4Q2Y0Q3-F1
#
_entry.id   AF-A0A4Q2Y0Q3-F1
#
_cell.length_a   1.000
_cell.length_b   1.000
_cell.length_c   1.000
_cell.angle_alpha   90.00
_cell.angle_beta   90.00
_cell.angle_gamma   90.00
#
_symmetry.space_group_name_H-M   'P 1'
#
loop_
_entity.id
_entity.type
_entity.pdbx_description
1 polymer ?
#
loop_
_entity_poly.entity_id
_entity_poly.type
_entity_poly.pdbx_seq_one_letter_code
_entity_poly.pdbx_strand_id
1 'polypeptide(L)' 'RQTREPLMVAQGKERSGYVPNVVYSCGAMIHNEVLVIPYAMSDTSSGFATVPLGSIF' A
#
# COMPACT_ATOMS: atom_id res chain seq x y z
N ARG A 1 5.38 -12.78 -10.39
CA ARG A 1 4.00 -13.29 -10.52
C ARG A 1 3.07 -12.30 -9.85
N GLN A 2 1.90 -12.04 -10.43
CA GLN A 2 0.89 -11.15 -9.86
C GLN A 2 -0.05 -11.95 -8.94
N THR A 3 -0.57 -11.31 -7.89
CA THR A 3 -1.58 -11.88 -6.99
C THR A 3 -2.95 -11.96 -7.70
N ARG A 4 -3.86 -12.79 -7.20
CA ARG A 4 -5.23 -12.91 -7.75
C ARG A 4 -6.08 -11.66 -7.49
N GLU A 5 -5.78 -10.95 -6.42
CA GLU A 5 -6.45 -9.72 -5.99
C GLU A 5 -5.40 -8.64 -5.67
N PRO A 6 -5.76 -7.36 -5.71
CA PRO A 6 -4.83 -6.28 -5.35
C PRO A 6 -4.37 -6.41 -3.89
N LEU A 7 -3.07 -6.24 -3.64
CA LEU A 7 -2.53 -6.20 -2.27
C LEU A 7 -3.01 -4.95 -1.50
N MET A 8 -3.26 -3.86 -2.22
CA MET A 8 -3.72 -2.59 -1.67
C MET A 8 -4.77 -1.97 -2.59
N VAL A 9 -5.79 -1.37 -1.99
CA VAL A 9 -6.82 -0.57 -2.65
C VAL A 9 -7.13 0.66 -1.80
N ALA A 10 -7.44 1.79 -2.43
CA ALA A 10 -7.82 3.00 -1.70
C ALA A 10 -9.13 2.77 -0.90
N GLN A 11 -9.11 3.06 0.40
CA GLN A 11 -10.28 2.93 1.28
C GLN A 11 -10.58 4.20 2.07
N GLY A 12 -11.87 4.41 2.40
CA GLY A 12 -12.30 5.53 3.24
C GLY A 12 -11.75 6.88 2.77
N LYS A 13 -11.02 7.56 3.66
CA LYS A 13 -10.43 8.89 3.39
C LYS A 13 -9.33 8.86 2.33
N GLU A 14 -8.67 7.72 2.11
CA GLU A 14 -7.62 7.58 1.11
C GLU A 14 -8.14 7.76 -0.32
N ARG A 15 -9.46 7.64 -0.53
CA ARG A 15 -10.11 7.86 -1.84
C ARG A 15 -10.25 9.32 -2.21
N SER A 16 -10.03 10.24 -1.28
CA SER A 16 -10.18 11.68 -1.47
C SER A 16 -8.81 12.35 -1.58
N GLY A 17 -8.65 13.21 -2.58
CA GLY A 17 -7.42 13.98 -2.77
C GLY A 17 -7.34 14.59 -4.17
N TYR A 18 -6.13 14.99 -4.57
CA TYR A 18 -5.87 15.60 -5.87
C TYR A 18 -6.18 14.62 -7.01
N VAL A 19 -5.77 13.35 -6.85
CA VAL A 19 -6.13 12.26 -7.76
C VAL A 19 -6.91 11.19 -6.99
N PRO A 20 -8.26 11.17 -7.05
CA PRO A 20 -9.06 10.29 -6.20
C PRO A 20 -8.90 8.81 -6.57
N ASN A 21 -9.11 7.94 -5.58
CA ASN A 21 -9.07 6.47 -5.69
C ASN A 21 -7.71 5.86 -6.08
N VAL A 22 -6.62 6.60 -5.90
CA VAL A 22 -5.27 6.10 -6.18
C VAL A 22 -4.51 5.82 -4.88
N VAL A 23 -3.86 4.67 -4.84
CA VAL A 23 -2.76 4.38 -3.90
C VAL A 23 -1.56 3.90 -4.70
N TYR A 24 -0.36 4.36 -4.34
CA TYR A 24 0.86 3.92 -5.00
C TYR A 24 2.04 3.92 -4.03
N SER A 25 3.02 3.06 -4.30
CA SER A 25 4.24 2.96 -3.52
C SER A 25 5.44 3.05 -4.45
N CYS A 26 6.49 3.73 -3.98
CA CYS A 26 7.78 3.83 -4.70
C CYS A 26 8.80 2.80 -4.19
N GLY A 27 8.44 1.98 -3.20
CA GLY A 27 9.33 0.98 -2.63
C GLY A 27 8.81 0.39 -1.32
N ALA A 28 9.44 -0.68 -0.87
CA ALA A 28 9.12 -1.35 0.38
C ALA A 28 10.40 -1.86 1.05
N MET A 29 10.31 -2.16 2.34
CA MET A 29 11.40 -2.74 3.14
C MET A 29 10.92 -4.03 3.80
N ILE A 30 11.79 -5.04 3.82
CA ILE A 30 11.60 -6.24 4.63
C ILE A 30 12.40 -6.08 5.91
N HIS A 31 11.75 -6.24 7.06
CA HIS A 31 12.39 -6.26 8.36
C HIS A 31 11.70 -7.26 9.28
N ASN A 32 12.45 -8.22 9.83
CA ASN A 32 11.94 -9.27 10.73
C ASN A 32 10.68 -9.98 10.19
N GLU A 33 10.73 -10.47 8.95
CA GLU A 33 9.61 -11.14 8.27
C GLU A 33 8.34 -10.28 8.08
N VAL A 34 8.45 -8.96 8.24
CA VAL A 34 7.37 -8.00 7.95
C VAL A 34 7.75 -7.16 6.74
N LEU A 35 6.85 -7.11 5.77
CA LEU A 35 6.91 -6.16 4.65
C LEU A 35 6.32 -4.83 5.11
N VAL A 36 7.15 -3.79 5.13
CA VAL A 36 6.78 -2.40 5.43
C VAL A 36 6.69 -1.64 4.11
N ILE A 37 5.50 -1.11 3.81
CA ILE A 37 5.18 -0.44 2.55
C ILE A 37 4.84 1.03 2.85
N PRO A 38 5.79 1.98 2.66
CA PRO A 38 5.41 3.38 2.52
C PRO A 38 4.60 3.55 1.23
N TYR A 39 3.47 4.23 1.31
CA TYR A 39 2.61 4.50 0.16
C TYR A 39 1.97 5.88 0.24
N ALA A 40 1.69 6.43 -0.93
CA ALA A 40 0.94 7.67 -1.09
C ALA A 40 -0.53 7.37 -1.40
N MET A 41 -1.40 8.28 -0.96
CA MET A 41 -2.85 8.23 -1.09
C MET A 41 -3.32 9.49 -1.82
N SER A 42 -4.04 9.29 -2.92
CA SER A 42 -4.67 10.32 -3.73
C SER A 42 -3.80 11.56 -3.99
N ASP A 43 -2.51 11.36 -4.25
CA ASP A 43 -1.49 12.39 -4.53
C ASP A 43 -1.42 13.53 -3.49
N THR A 44 -1.78 13.26 -2.24
CA THR A 44 -1.91 14.31 -1.21
C THR A 44 -1.27 13.98 0.13
N SER A 45 -1.20 12.70 0.47
CA SER A 45 -0.66 12.27 1.77
C SER A 45 0.05 10.93 1.62
N SER A 46 0.89 10.59 2.60
CA SER A 46 1.58 9.31 2.66
C SER A 46 1.34 8.63 4.00
N GLY A 47 1.31 7.30 3.99
CA GLY A 47 1.18 6.45 5.15
C GLY A 47 2.05 5.20 5.05
N PHE A 48 1.89 4.30 6.01
CA PHE A 48 2.57 3.02 6.05
C PHE A 48 1.57 1.89 6.19
N ALA A 49 1.72 0.86 5.36
CA ALA A 49 1.07 -0.42 5.53
C ALA A 49 2.11 -1.47 5.93
N THR A 50 1.72 -2.42 6.77
CA THR A 50 2.59 -3.52 7.20
C THR A 50 1.86 -4.84 7.05
N VAL A 51 2.54 -5.85 6.52
CA VAL A 51 1.98 -7.20 6.36
C VAL A 51 3.06 -8.25 6.60
N PRO A 52 2.78 -9.34 7.34
CA PRO A 52 3.72 -10.46 7.46
C PRO A 52 4.03 -11.04 6.08
N LEU A 53 5.29 -11.35 5.78
CA LEU A 53 5.66 -11.91 4.48
C LEU A 53 4.95 -13.23 4.18
N GLY A 54 4.76 -14.06 5.22
CA GLY A 54 4.08 -15.35 5.10
C GLY A 54 2.60 -15.26 4.71
N SER A 55 1.97 -14.09 4.74
CA SER A 55 0.56 -13.93 4.32
C SER A 55 0.39 -13.42 2.89
N ILE A 56 1.48 -13.13 2.17
CA ILE A 56 1.45 -12.61 0.79
C ILE A 56 1.56 -13.74 -0.26
N PHE A 57 2.00 -14.93 0.14
CA PHE A 57 2.28 -16.08 -0.74
C PHE A 57 1.22 -17.18 -0.65
#